data_AF-A0A937HCK3-F1
#
_entry.id   AF-A0A937HCK3-F1
#
_cell.length_a   1.000
_cell.length_b   1.000
_cell.length_c   1.000
_cell.angle_alpha   90.00
_cell.angle_beta   90.00
_cell.angle_gamma   90.00
#
_symmetry.space_group_name_H-M   'P 1'
#
loop_
_entity.id
_entity.type
_entity.pdbx_description
1 polymer ?
#
loop_
_entity_poly.entity_id
_entity_poly.type
_entity_poly.pdbx_seq_one_letter_code
_entity_poly.pdbx_strand_id
1 'polypeptide(L)'
;EELTFDDIVIASHADQAIAMLSDMDDSERQILSELPYTENDVVLHTDSRVLPQRQLAWSSWNYRLRESDCRATLTYNMNILQGISSPETFCVTLNDTQAIDPSTILGEYRYAHPQFTVKGMASQARWEEINGPRSTWFCGAYWRNGFHEDGLFSGNRVADAIIKKRAEQ
;
A
#
# COMPACT_ATOMS: atom_id res chain seq x y z
N GLU A 1 -28.13 0.99 -9.96
CA GLU A 1 -28.12 0.62 -11.39
C GLU A 1 -27.23 -0.60 -11.54
N GLU A 2 -27.62 -1.56 -12.35
CA GLU A 2 -26.84 -2.78 -12.60
C GLU A 2 -26.18 -2.64 -13.97
N LEU A 3 -24.88 -2.88 -14.05
CA LEU A 3 -24.09 -2.78 -15.27
C LEU A 3 -23.50 -4.15 -15.60
N THR A 4 -23.53 -4.52 -16.87
CA THR A 4 -23.01 -5.80 -17.37
C THR A 4 -21.76 -5.55 -18.20
N PHE A 5 -20.74 -6.39 -17.98
CA PHE A 5 -19.45 -6.32 -18.67
C PHE A 5 -18.99 -7.72 -19.07
N ASP A 6 -18.22 -7.83 -20.15
CA ASP A 6 -17.64 -9.10 -20.62
C ASP A 6 -16.45 -9.56 -19.75
N ASP A 7 -15.65 -8.60 -19.27
CA ASP A 7 -14.51 -8.80 -18.37
C ASP A 7 -14.51 -7.71 -17.29
N ILE A 8 -14.07 -8.07 -16.08
CA ILE A 8 -13.96 -7.17 -14.92
C ILE A 8 -12.51 -7.16 -14.42
N VAL A 9 -11.91 -5.97 -14.31
CA VAL A 9 -10.56 -5.79 -13.73
C VAL A 9 -10.67 -5.15 -12.35
N ILE A 10 -10.23 -5.88 -11.33
CA ILE A 10 -10.15 -5.44 -9.94
C ILE A 10 -8.74 -4.90 -9.68
N ALA A 11 -8.63 -3.58 -9.59
CA ALA A 11 -7.39 -2.84 -9.30
C ALA A 11 -7.32 -2.32 -7.85
N SER A 12 -8.05 -2.97 -6.94
CA SER A 12 -8.10 -2.66 -5.51
C SER A 12 -7.11 -3.51 -4.71
N HIS A 13 -7.04 -3.32 -3.39
CA HIS A 13 -6.34 -4.25 -2.51
C HIS A 13 -6.97 -5.64 -2.53
N ALA A 14 -6.20 -6.66 -2.15
CA ALA A 14 -6.65 -8.07 -2.19
C ALA A 14 -7.76 -8.35 -1.16
N ASP A 15 -7.68 -7.76 0.03
CA ASP A 15 -8.72 -7.82 1.05
C ASP A 15 -10.02 -7.13 0.60
N GLN A 16 -9.91 -5.99 -0.08
CA GLN A 16 -11.04 -5.29 -0.70
C GLN A 16 -11.66 -6.13 -1.82
N ALA A 17 -10.85 -6.80 -2.64
CA ALA A 17 -11.35 -7.69 -3.69
C ALA A 17 -12.14 -8.86 -3.10
N ILE A 18 -11.64 -9.47 -2.01
CA ILE A 18 -12.35 -10.51 -1.25
C ILE A 18 -13.69 -10.00 -0.70
N ALA A 19 -13.73 -8.75 -0.22
CA ALA A 19 -14.96 -8.16 0.31
C ALA A 19 -15.99 -7.79 -0.79
N MET A 20 -15.54 -7.49 -2.01
CA MET A 20 -16.40 -7.10 -3.12
C MET A 20 -17.01 -8.28 -3.87
N LEU A 21 -16.31 -9.41 -3.99
CA LEU A 21 -16.73 -10.54 -4.81
C LEU A 21 -17.59 -11.54 -4.01
N SER A 22 -18.83 -11.74 -4.45
CA SER A 22 -19.78 -12.67 -3.83
C SER A 22 -19.63 -14.12 -4.30
N ASP A 23 -19.02 -14.34 -5.45
CA ASP A 23 -18.93 -15.63 -6.15
C ASP A 23 -17.49 -16.19 -6.20
N MET A 24 -16.64 -15.68 -5.31
CA MET A 24 -15.22 -16.04 -5.22
C MET A 24 -15.03 -17.55 -5.04
N ASP A 25 -14.19 -18.14 -5.89
CA ASP A 25 -13.85 -19.57 -5.80
C ASP A 25 -12.78 -19.87 -4.74
N ASP A 26 -12.50 -21.16 -4.53
CA ASP A 26 -11.55 -21.61 -3.52
C ASP A 26 -10.11 -21.16 -3.83
N SER A 27 -9.72 -21.11 -5.11
CA SER A 27 -8.38 -20.69 -5.53
C SER A 27 -8.19 -19.18 -5.36
N GLU A 28 -9.15 -18.38 -5.80
CA GLU A 28 -9.19 -16.93 -5.59
C GLU A 28 -9.09 -16.59 -4.10
N ARG A 29 -9.91 -17.24 -3.26
CA ARG A 29 -9.88 -17.04 -1.81
C ARG A 29 -8.54 -17.44 -1.22
N GLN A 30 -8.00 -18.60 -1.58
CA GLN A 30 -6.74 -19.09 -1.05
C GLN A 30 -5.57 -18.16 -1.42
N ILE A 31 -5.51 -17.67 -2.65
CA ILE A 31 -4.42 -16.84 -3.14
C ILE A 31 -4.51 -15.42 -2.58
N LEU A 32 -5.68 -14.78 -2.67
CA LEU A 32 -5.83 -13.38 -2.26
C LEU A 32 -5.73 -13.19 -0.74
N SER A 33 -6.17 -14.17 0.06
CA SER A 33 -6.11 -14.09 1.54
C SER A 33 -4.68 -14.13 2.10
N GLU A 34 -3.72 -14.63 1.33
CA GLU A 34 -2.30 -14.69 1.71
C GLU A 34 -1.53 -13.41 1.31
N LEU A 35 -2.25 -12.36 0.88
CA LEU A 35 -1.71 -11.03 0.54
C LEU A 35 -2.21 -9.97 1.53
N PRO A 36 -1.76 -10.01 2.79
CA PRO A 36 -2.28 -9.16 3.86
C PRO A 36 -1.82 -7.70 3.74
N TYR A 37 -2.60 -6.82 4.37
CA TYR A 37 -2.32 -5.40 4.49
C TYR A 37 -2.22 -4.99 5.96
N THR A 38 -1.47 -3.93 6.23
CA THR A 38 -1.38 -3.32 7.56
C THR A 38 -1.70 -1.83 7.48
N GLU A 39 -2.64 -1.39 8.31
CA GLU A 39 -3.09 0.00 8.40
C GLU A 39 -2.09 0.84 9.18
N ASN A 40 -1.55 1.88 8.58
CA ASN A 40 -0.65 2.86 9.21
C ASN A 40 -1.35 4.20 9.41
N ASP A 41 -1.16 4.77 10.59
CA ASP A 41 -1.53 6.15 10.86
C ASP A 41 -0.41 7.06 10.35
N VAL A 42 -0.77 8.05 9.55
CA VAL A 42 0.16 9.00 8.93
C VAL A 42 -0.29 10.41 9.25
N VAL A 43 0.56 11.15 9.95
CA VAL A 43 0.24 12.50 10.44
C VAL A 43 1.18 13.51 9.80
N LEU A 44 0.61 14.52 9.15
CA LEU A 44 1.33 15.71 8.70
C LEU A 44 1.26 16.78 9.79
N HIS A 45 2.39 17.29 10.25
CA HIS A 45 2.46 18.27 11.34
C HIS A 45 3.74 19.11 11.27
N THR A 46 3.87 20.09 12.18
CA THR A 46 5.07 20.95 12.30
C THR A 46 5.86 20.77 13.61
N ASP A 47 5.42 19.87 14.50
CA ASP A 47 6.16 19.55 15.73
C ASP A 47 7.52 18.90 15.45
N SER A 48 8.61 19.67 15.57
CA SER A 48 9.97 19.17 15.36
C SER A 48 10.54 18.35 16.53
N ARG A 49 9.82 18.21 17.66
CA ARG A 49 10.29 17.45 18.84
C ARG A 49 10.35 15.93 18.58
N VAL A 50 9.67 15.46 17.53
CA VAL A 50 9.74 14.06 17.08
C VAL A 50 11.06 13.74 16.35
N LEU A 51 11.77 14.75 15.86
CA LEU A 51 13.07 14.60 15.20
C LEU A 51 14.20 14.37 16.22
N PRO A 52 15.40 13.93 15.78
CA PRO A 52 16.55 13.81 16.67
C PRO A 52 16.86 15.14 17.39
N GLN A 53 17.24 15.05 18.66
CA GLN A 53 17.58 16.22 19.48
C GLN A 53 18.73 17.06 18.88
N ARG A 54 19.69 16.38 18.23
CA ARG A 54 20.79 17.06 17.52
C ARG A 54 20.37 17.33 16.09
N GLN A 55 20.24 18.61 15.73
CA GLN A 55 19.85 19.02 14.38
C GLN A 55 20.80 18.50 13.28
N LEU A 56 22.08 18.33 13.59
CA LEU A 56 23.06 17.72 12.68
C LEU A 56 22.75 16.26 12.31
N ALA A 57 21.91 15.57 13.09
CA ALA A 57 21.46 14.21 12.81
C ALA A 57 20.13 14.18 12.04
N TRP A 58 19.54 15.33 11.73
CA TRP A 58 18.30 15.38 10.95
C TRP A 58 18.57 14.85 9.55
N SER A 59 17.75 13.89 9.16
CA SER A 59 17.78 13.27 7.84
C SER A 59 16.42 13.39 7.19
N SER A 60 16.31 13.11 5.90
CA SER A 60 15.00 13.02 5.25
C SER A 60 14.11 11.99 5.95
N TRP A 61 14.68 10.92 6.48
CA TRP A 61 14.00 9.79 7.12
C TRP A 61 14.61 9.58 8.51
N ASN A 62 13.81 9.67 9.58
CA ASN A 62 14.29 9.58 10.97
C ASN A 62 13.54 8.47 11.69
N TYR A 63 14.25 7.37 11.94
CA TYR A 63 13.67 6.19 12.57
C TYR A 63 13.79 6.25 14.09
N ARG A 64 12.72 5.85 14.80
CA ARG A 64 12.68 5.80 16.25
C ARG A 64 12.20 4.43 16.70
N LEU A 65 13.00 3.73 17.50
CA LEU A 65 12.59 2.51 18.18
C LEU A 65 11.95 2.88 19.52
N ARG A 66 10.73 2.40 19.75
CA ARG A 66 10.08 2.43 21.06
C ARG A 66 10.12 1.01 21.64
N GLU A 67 10.54 0.87 22.89
CA GLU A 67 10.67 -0.44 23.55
C GLU A 67 9.34 -1.22 23.62
N SER A 68 8.21 -0.53 23.54
CA SER A 68 6.86 -1.09 23.70
C SER A 68 6.07 -1.24 22.42
N ASP A 69 6.58 -0.80 21.26
CA ASP A 69 5.79 -0.74 20.03
C ASP A 69 6.35 -1.67 18.96
N CYS A 70 5.53 -2.63 18.54
CA CYS A 70 5.88 -3.58 17.47
C CYS A 70 5.86 -2.92 16.08
N ARG A 71 5.42 -1.65 15.99
CA ARG A 71 5.29 -0.91 14.73
C ARG A 71 6.48 0.00 14.49
N ALA A 72 6.96 -0.01 13.25
CA ALA A 72 7.97 0.94 12.80
C ALA A 72 7.44 2.39 12.95
N THR A 73 8.13 3.19 13.77
CA THR A 73 7.91 4.63 13.86
C THR A 73 8.96 5.33 13.00
N LEU A 74 8.47 6.08 12.02
CA LEU A 74 9.31 6.83 11.09
C LEU A 74 8.79 8.26 10.97
N THR A 75 9.69 9.23 11.03
CA THR A 75 9.37 10.63 10.71
C THR A 75 10.15 11.09 9.50
N TYR A 76 9.43 11.52 8.47
CA TYR A 76 10.00 12.19 7.32
C TYR A 76 10.15 13.68 7.62
N ASN A 77 11.35 14.22 7.44
CA ASN A 77 11.56 15.66 7.36
C ASN A 77 11.33 16.07 5.90
N MET A 78 10.18 16.67 5.62
CA MET A 78 9.75 16.99 4.26
C MET A 78 10.53 18.15 3.66
N ASN A 79 11.06 19.06 4.48
CA ASN A 79 11.95 20.12 4.01
C ASN A 79 13.23 19.55 3.40
N ILE A 80 13.82 18.53 4.01
CA ILE A 80 14.99 17.85 3.46
C ILE A 80 14.58 16.94 2.29
N LEU A 81 13.51 16.14 2.46
CA LEU A 81 13.11 15.14 1.47
C LEU A 81 12.66 15.75 0.14
N GLN A 82 11.91 16.86 0.20
CA GLN A 82 11.30 17.51 -0.97
C GLN A 82 11.97 18.85 -1.32
N GLY A 83 12.96 19.30 -0.53
CA GLY A 83 13.63 20.59 -0.75
C GLY A 83 12.75 21.80 -0.42
N ILE A 84 11.80 21.68 0.51
CA ILE A 84 10.87 22.76 0.87
C ILE A 84 11.61 23.84 1.70
N SER A 85 11.61 25.07 1.19
CA SER A 85 12.09 26.25 1.93
C SER A 85 10.93 26.94 2.63
N SER A 86 10.89 26.85 3.96
CA SER A 86 9.87 27.47 4.81
C SER A 86 10.44 27.67 6.23
N PRO A 87 9.90 28.62 7.01
CA PRO A 87 10.29 28.79 8.41
C PRO A 87 9.85 27.61 9.29
N GLU A 88 8.80 26.89 8.91
CA GLU A 88 8.34 25.67 9.55
C GLU A 88 9.13 24.43 9.08
N THR A 89 9.27 23.45 9.96
CA THR A 89 9.72 22.11 9.60
C THR A 89 8.50 21.21 9.45
N PHE A 90 8.19 20.83 8.22
CA PHE A 90 7.10 19.91 7.92
C PHE A 90 7.56 18.47 8.17
N CYS A 91 6.84 17.79 9.05
CA CYS A 91 7.07 16.41 9.41
C CYS A 91 5.90 15.55 8.94
N VAL A 92 6.21 14.36 8.43
CA VAL A 92 5.23 13.29 8.26
C VAL A 92 5.64 12.13 9.16
N THR A 93 4.87 11.86 10.22
CA THR A 93 5.17 10.80 11.18
C THR A 93 4.21 9.65 11.03
N LEU A 94 4.77 8.44 11.00
CA LEU A 94 4.05 7.17 10.91
C LEU A 94 3.96 6.54 12.29
N ASN A 95 2.75 6.13 12.67
CA ASN A 95 2.46 5.27 13.83
C ASN A 95 2.89 5.81 15.21
N ASP A 96 3.16 7.12 15.37
CA ASP A 96 3.49 7.74 16.67
C ASP A 96 2.69 9.05 16.88
N THR A 97 1.41 9.04 16.52
CA THR A 97 0.50 10.18 16.66
C THR A 97 0.50 10.76 18.07
N GLN A 98 0.62 9.90 19.09
CA GLN A 98 0.62 10.30 20.51
C GLN A 98 1.85 11.11 20.92
N ALA A 99 2.93 11.10 20.14
CA ALA A 99 4.12 11.91 20.41
C ALA A 99 4.05 13.33 19.81
N ILE A 100 2.99 13.65 19.07
CA ILE A 100 2.84 14.91 18.33
C ILE A 100 1.95 15.86 19.14
N ASP A 101 2.32 17.14 19.19
CA ASP A 101 1.40 18.18 19.68
C ASP A 101 0.14 18.28 18.81
N PRO A 102 -1.07 18.01 19.32
CA PRO A 102 -2.28 18.07 18.52
C PRO A 102 -2.54 19.45 17.89
N SER A 103 -2.03 20.53 18.49
CA SER A 103 -2.19 21.89 17.94
C SER A 103 -1.34 22.16 16.69
N THR A 104 -0.38 21.29 16.40
CA THR A 104 0.53 21.40 15.24
C THR A 104 0.15 20.48 14.09
N ILE A 105 -0.89 19.66 14.26
CA ILE A 105 -1.35 18.71 13.25
C ILE A 105 -2.04 19.49 12.13
N LEU A 106 -1.60 19.23 10.91
CA LEU A 106 -2.15 19.81 9.67
C LEU A 106 -3.04 18.82 8.92
N GLY A 107 -2.84 17.51 9.14
CA GLY A 107 -3.68 16.48 8.55
C GLY A 107 -3.36 15.09 9.08
N GLU A 108 -4.37 14.24 9.14
CA GLU A 108 -4.28 12.85 9.57
C GLU A 108 -4.86 11.94 8.50
N TYR A 109 -4.13 10.87 8.21
CA TYR A 109 -4.45 9.94 7.13
C TYR A 109 -4.25 8.51 7.63
N ARG A 110 -4.98 7.58 7.02
CA ARG A 110 -4.80 6.14 7.20
C ARG A 110 -4.49 5.50 5.87
N TYR A 111 -3.42 4.71 5.84
CA TYR A 111 -2.99 4.00 4.64
C TYR A 111 -2.72 2.54 4.97
N ALA A 112 -3.35 1.65 4.20
CA ALA A 112 -2.99 0.24 4.16
C ALA A 112 -1.73 0.04 3.32
N HIS A 113 -0.74 -0.67 3.88
CA HIS A 113 0.46 -1.11 3.17
C HIS A 113 0.47 -2.63 3.04
N PRO A 114 0.85 -3.19 1.87
CA PRO A 114 0.98 -4.63 1.71
C PRO A 114 2.09 -5.18 2.61
N GLN A 115 1.86 -6.34 3.19
CA GLN A 115 2.85 -7.07 3.98
C GLN A 115 3.42 -8.24 3.18
N PHE A 116 4.75 -8.33 3.15
CA PHE A 116 5.44 -9.41 2.45
C PHE A 116 5.65 -10.59 3.38
N THR A 117 5.05 -11.72 3.02
CA THR A 117 5.18 -12.98 3.75
C THR A 117 5.63 -14.08 2.79
N VAL A 118 6.24 -15.14 3.33
CA VAL A 118 6.62 -16.31 2.53
C VAL A 118 5.41 -16.91 1.80
N LYS A 119 4.25 -16.93 2.45
CA LYS A 119 3.00 -17.42 1.86
C LYS A 119 2.46 -16.47 0.78
N GLY A 120 2.58 -15.16 0.98
CA GLY A 120 2.22 -14.16 -0.03
C GLY A 120 3.07 -14.30 -1.28
N MET A 121 4.39 -14.48 -1.12
CA MET A 121 5.30 -14.74 -2.26
C MET A 121 4.93 -16.03 -3.01
N ALA A 122 4.59 -17.10 -2.30
CA ALA A 122 4.11 -18.34 -2.92
C ALA A 122 2.79 -18.12 -3.68
N SER A 123 1.89 -17.30 -3.15
CA SER A 123 0.61 -16.96 -3.77
C SER A 123 0.76 -16.05 -5.00
N GLN A 124 1.74 -15.14 -5.00
CA GLN A 124 2.06 -14.32 -6.17
C GLN A 124 2.45 -15.17 -7.39
N ALA A 125 3.13 -16.30 -7.19
CA ALA A 125 3.51 -17.22 -8.26
C ALA A 125 2.31 -17.92 -8.92
N ARG A 126 1.15 -17.92 -8.24
CA ARG A 126 -0.09 -18.57 -8.67
C ARG A 126 -1.04 -17.65 -9.44
N TRP A 127 -0.55 -16.49 -9.89
CA TRP A 127 -1.36 -15.47 -10.58
C TRP A 127 -2.21 -16.02 -11.75
N GLU A 128 -1.67 -16.95 -12.53
CA GLU A 128 -2.34 -17.53 -13.71
C GLU A 128 -3.54 -18.41 -13.33
N GLU A 129 -3.60 -18.92 -12.10
CA GLU A 129 -4.71 -19.76 -11.64
C GLU A 129 -6.02 -18.99 -11.53
N ILE A 130 -5.96 -17.67 -11.27
CA ILE A 130 -7.14 -16.85 -10.94
C ILE A 130 -7.37 -15.67 -11.88
N ASN A 131 -6.49 -15.42 -12.85
CA ASN A 131 -6.63 -14.30 -13.78
C ASN A 131 -7.14 -14.78 -15.14
N GLY A 132 -8.43 -14.53 -15.40
CA GLY A 132 -9.05 -14.82 -16.69
C GLY A 132 -10.07 -15.97 -16.76
N PRO A 133 -9.94 -17.09 -16.00
CA PRO A 133 -10.88 -18.21 -16.08
C PRO A 133 -12.36 -17.84 -15.93
N ARG A 134 -12.65 -16.84 -15.10
CA ARG A 134 -14.02 -16.35 -14.82
C ARG A 134 -14.33 -14.99 -15.46
N SER A 135 -13.49 -14.53 -16.40
CA SER A 135 -13.48 -13.14 -16.89
C SER A 135 -13.28 -12.08 -15.79
N THR A 136 -12.85 -12.49 -14.60
CA THR A 136 -12.38 -11.61 -13.53
C THR A 136 -10.85 -11.59 -13.54
N TRP A 137 -10.29 -10.40 -13.33
CA TRP A 137 -8.87 -10.14 -13.36
C TRP A 137 -8.46 -9.32 -12.15
N PHE A 138 -7.30 -9.60 -11.59
CA PHE A 138 -6.78 -8.96 -10.39
C PHE A 138 -5.43 -8.33 -10.69
N CYS A 139 -5.33 -7.02 -10.49
CA CYS A 139 -4.07 -6.30 -10.60
C CYS A 139 -3.81 -5.40 -9.39
N GLY A 140 -2.54 -5.06 -9.20
CA GLY A 140 -2.10 -4.20 -8.11
C GLY A 140 -0.67 -4.50 -7.67
N ALA A 141 -0.12 -3.60 -6.87
CA ALA A 141 1.28 -3.67 -6.44
C ALA A 141 1.59 -4.92 -5.58
N TYR A 142 0.56 -5.51 -4.96
CA TYR A 142 0.64 -6.74 -4.17
C TYR A 142 1.01 -7.99 -4.97
N TRP A 143 1.04 -7.92 -6.31
CA TRP A 143 1.55 -9.00 -7.16
C TRP A 143 3.08 -9.05 -7.26
N ARG A 144 3.80 -8.07 -6.69
CA ARG A 144 5.28 -8.04 -6.66
C ARG A 144 5.80 -7.42 -5.35
N ASN A 145 6.49 -6.28 -5.41
CA ASN A 145 7.20 -5.68 -4.27
C ASN A 145 6.44 -4.48 -3.65
N GLY A 146 5.18 -4.25 -4.01
CA GLY A 146 4.33 -3.24 -3.39
C GLY A 146 4.62 -1.79 -3.79
N PHE A 147 5.42 -1.55 -4.83
CA PHE A 147 5.71 -0.20 -5.32
C PHE A 147 4.78 0.21 -6.48
N HIS A 148 4.85 1.48 -6.88
CA HIS A 148 3.99 2.03 -7.93
C HIS A 148 4.23 1.35 -9.29
N GLU A 149 5.49 1.03 -9.58
CA GLU A 149 5.94 0.32 -10.77
C GLU A 149 5.36 -1.09 -10.83
N ASP A 150 5.18 -1.74 -9.69
CA ASP A 150 4.58 -3.06 -9.61
C ASP A 150 3.07 -3.02 -9.92
N GLY A 151 2.39 -1.96 -9.49
CA GLY A 151 1.00 -1.69 -9.85
C GLY A 151 0.84 -1.51 -11.36
N LEU A 152 1.69 -0.66 -11.98
CA LEU A 152 1.71 -0.46 -13.42
C LEU A 152 1.99 -1.77 -14.17
N PHE A 153 3.03 -2.50 -13.75
CA PHE A 153 3.40 -3.78 -14.35
C PHE A 153 2.24 -4.78 -14.29
N SER A 154 1.61 -4.92 -13.13
CA SER A 154 0.49 -5.83 -12.92
C SER A 154 -0.72 -5.46 -13.79
N GLY A 155 -1.03 -4.16 -13.91
CA GLY A 155 -2.08 -3.68 -14.80
C GLY A 155 -1.81 -4.00 -16.27
N ASN A 156 -0.59 -3.75 -16.74
CA ASN A 156 -0.17 -4.10 -18.11
C ASN A 156 -0.25 -5.61 -18.35
N ARG A 157 0.18 -6.43 -17.39
CA ARG A 157 0.08 -7.89 -17.47
C ARG A 157 -1.36 -8.36 -17.68
N VAL A 158 -2.33 -7.78 -16.96
CA VAL A 158 -3.76 -8.08 -17.16
C VAL A 158 -4.23 -7.61 -18.55
N ALA A 159 -3.85 -6.41 -18.97
CA ALA A 159 -4.24 -5.89 -20.28
C ALA A 159 -3.74 -6.79 -21.42
N ASP A 160 -2.48 -7.21 -21.38
CA ASP A 160 -1.89 -8.13 -22.37
C ASP A 160 -2.62 -9.48 -22.40
N ALA A 161 -2.99 -10.02 -21.22
CA ALA A 161 -3.72 -11.28 -21.11
C ALA A 161 -5.14 -11.19 -21.69
N ILE A 162 -5.84 -10.08 -21.45
CA ILE A 162 -7.17 -9.82 -22.05
C ILE A 162 -7.07 -9.71 -23.58
N ILE A 163 -6.08 -8.98 -24.09
CA ILE A 163 -5.84 -8.86 -25.53
C ILE A 163 -5.60 -10.24 -26.16
N LYS A 164 -4.76 -11.06 -25.52
CA LYS A 164 -4.50 -12.44 -25.97
C LYS A 164 -5.76 -13.31 -25.97
N LYS A 165 -6.53 -13.31 -24.86
CA LYS A 165 -7.81 -14.05 -24.75
C LYS A 165 -8.77 -13.67 -25.88
N ARG A 166 -8.87 -12.38 -26.22
CA ARG A 166 -9.75 -11.89 -27.29
C ARG A 166 -9.27 -12.27 -28.70
N ALA A 167 -7.97 -12.45 -28.90
CA ALA A 167 -7.42 -12.87 -30.19
C ALA A 167 -7.60 -14.38 -30.45
N GLU A 168 -7.81 -15.17 -29.39
CA GLU A 168 -8.01 -16.63 -29.45
C GLU A 168 -9.49 -17.04 -29.59
N GLN A 169 -10.42 -16.07 -29.50
CA GLN A 169 -11.87 -16.23 -29.67
C GLN A 169 -12.32 -15.87 -31.09
#